data_AF-A0A800CYT3-F1
#
_entry.id   AF-A0A800CYT3-F1
#
_cell.length_a   1.000
_cell.length_b   1.000
_cell.length_c   1.000
_cell.angle_alpha   90.00
_cell.angle_beta   90.00
_cell.angle_gamma   90.00
#
_symmetry.space_group_name_H-M   'P 1'
#
loop_
_entity.id
_entity.type
_entity.pdbx_description
1 polymer ?
#
loop_
_entity_poly.entity_id
_entity_poly.type
_entity_poly.pdbx_seq_one_letter_code
_entity_poly.pdbx_strand_id
1 'polypeptide(L)' 'MQQCVRCGREADVLVDGRVCVNCYLELYGFGSAPQSLRIVMCPRCGSYLYQGRWMPSAGDISEA' A
#
# COMPACT_ATOMS: atom_id res chain seq x y z
N MET A 1 24.73 12.52 -5.89
CA MET A 1 23.54 12.24 -6.71
C MET A 1 23.80 10.91 -7.41
N GLN A 2 22.93 9.92 -7.23
CA GLN A 2 23.13 8.56 -7.77
C GLN A 2 22.14 8.32 -8.91
N GLN A 3 22.54 7.56 -9.93
CA GLN A 3 21.68 7.28 -11.09
C GLN A 3 21.06 5.89 -11.01
N CYS A 4 19.74 5.81 -11.18
CA CYS A 4 19.03 4.53 -11.23
C CYS A 4 19.41 3.75 -12.50
N VAL A 5 19.92 2.52 -12.34
CA VAL A 5 20.34 1.68 -13.48
C VAL A 5 19.20 1.24 -14.40
N ARG A 6 17.94 1.34 -13.93
CA ARG A 6 16.75 0.88 -14.66
C ARG A 6 16.03 2.00 -15.43
N CYS A 7 15.96 3.22 -14.88
CA CYS A 7 15.25 4.33 -15.52
C CYS A 7 16.13 5.53 -15.88
N GLY A 8 17.42 5.51 -15.51
CA GLY A 8 18.37 6.57 -15.82
C GLY A 8 18.15 7.89 -15.08
N ARG A 9 17.14 7.99 -14.20
CA ARG A 9 16.92 9.19 -13.38
C ARG A 9 17.93 9.28 -12.25
N GLU A 10 18.34 10.50 -11.97
CA GLU A 10 19.06 10.83 -10.73
C GLU A 10 18.10 10.72 -9.54
N ALA A 11 18.59 10.11 -8.47
CA ALA A 11 17.88 9.90 -7.22
C ALA A 11 18.83 10.15 -6.04
N ASP A 12 18.29 10.71 -4.97
CA ASP A 12 19.02 10.92 -3.72
C ASP A 12 19.28 9.59 -2.99
N VAL A 13 18.35 8.64 -3.12
CA VAL A 13 18.40 7.33 -2.48
C VAL A 13 18.12 6.23 -3.50
N LEU A 14 19.01 5.23 -3.54
CA LEU A 14 18.82 4.00 -4.30
C LEU A 14 18.55 2.83 -3.35
N VAL A 15 17.56 2.01 -3.67
CA VAL A 15 17.31 0.72 -3.04
C VAL A 15 18.33 -0.29 -3.57
N ASP A 16 18.96 -1.04 -2.66
CA ASP A 16 20.09 -1.94 -2.91
C ASP A 16 21.28 -1.29 -3.67
N GLY A 17 21.39 0.04 -3.60
CA GLY A 17 22.42 0.81 -4.30
C GLY A 17 22.31 0.79 -5.83
N ARG A 18 21.19 0.33 -6.41
CA ARG A 18 21.05 0.10 -7.86
C ARG A 18 19.84 0.79 -8.48
N VAL A 19 18.69 0.73 -7.81
CA VAL A 19 17.42 1.20 -8.39
C VAL A 19 16.80 2.29 -7.53
N CYS A 20 16.17 3.30 -8.13
CA CYS A 20 15.42 4.27 -7.35
C CYS A 20 14.15 3.63 -6.75
N VAL A 21 13.61 4.27 -5.70
CA VAL A 21 12.40 3.82 -4.99
C VAL A 21 11.25 3.51 -5.97
N ASN A 22 11.05 4.35 -6.99
CA ASN A 22 9.96 4.14 -7.95
C ASN A 22 10.14 2.85 -8.79
N CYS A 23 11.37 2.58 -9.25
CA CYS A 23 11.68 1.36 -10.00
C CYS A 23 11.64 0.11 -9.11
N TYR A 24 12.07 0.25 -7.85
CA TYR A 24 11.94 -0.82 -6.87
C TYR A 24 10.48 -1.16 -6.60
N LEU A 25 9.61 -0.15 -6.42
CA LEU A 25 8.18 -0.33 -6.22
C LEU A 25 7.47 -0.89 -7.46
N GLU A 26 7.92 -0.60 -8.68
CA GLU A 26 7.40 -1.23 -9.89
C GLU A 26 7.83 -2.70 -10.04
N LEU A 27 9.08 -3.02 -9.69
CA LEU A 27 9.67 -4.37 -9.86
C LEU A 27 9.21 -5.34 -8.78
N TYR A 28 9.26 -4.90 -7.52
CA TYR A 28 8.92 -5.71 -6.36
C TYR A 28 7.50 -5.46 -5.88
N GLY A 29 6.83 -4.44 -6.42
CA GLY A 29 5.44 -4.13 -6.15
C GLY A 29 5.21 -3.54 -4.76
N PHE A 30 4.23 -2.64 -4.68
CA PHE A 30 3.14 -2.95 -3.75
C PHE A 30 2.50 -4.19 -4.34
N GLY A 31 2.80 -5.39 -3.80
CA GLY A 31 2.32 -6.67 -4.32
C GLY A 31 0.87 -6.52 -4.77
N SER A 32 0.61 -6.79 -6.05
CA SER A 32 -0.61 -6.40 -6.76
C SER A 32 -1.82 -6.33 -5.84
N ALA A 33 -2.30 -5.11 -5.59
CA ALA A 33 -3.52 -4.94 -4.81
C ALA A 33 -4.59 -5.87 -5.43
N PRO A 34 -5.26 -6.70 -4.63
CA PRO A 34 -6.20 -7.67 -5.17
C PRO A 34 -7.24 -6.90 -6.00
N GLN A 35 -7.47 -7.34 -7.25
CA GLN A 35 -8.44 -6.69 -8.15
C GLN A 35 -9.84 -6.60 -7.54
N SER A 36 -10.14 -7.47 -6.57
CA SER A 36 -11.33 -7.39 -5.73
C SER A 36 -11.00 -7.81 -4.29
N LEU A 37 -11.49 -7.03 -3.32
CA LEU A 37 -11.41 -7.35 -1.90
C LEU A 37 -12.82 -7.73 -1.41
N ARG A 38 -13.01 -8.98 -0.97
CA ARG A 38 -14.27 -9.41 -0.34
C ARG A 38 -14.18 -9.24 1.17
N ILE A 39 -14.91 -8.27 1.70
CA ILE A 39 -15.04 -8.03 3.14
C ILE A 39 -16.45 -8.37 3.60
N VAL A 40 -16.56 -8.97 4.78
CA VAL A 40 -17.85 -9.17 5.44
C VAL A 40 -18.18 -7.89 6.20
N MET A 41 -19.21 -7.17 5.76
CA MET A 41 -19.69 -5.94 6.40
C MET A 41 -21.03 -6.15 7.08
N CYS A 42 -21.22 -5.51 8.23
CA CYS A 42 -22.51 -5.45 8.91
C CYS A 42 -23.45 -4.50 8.15
N PRO A 43 -24.60 -4.97 7.65
CA PRO A 43 -25.52 -4.13 6.87
C PRO A 43 -26.21 -3.04 7.69
N ARG A 44 -26.14 -3.12 9.04
CA ARG A 44 -26.75 -2.14 9.95
C ARG A 44 -25.82 -0.98 10.30
N CYS A 45 -24.54 -1.26 10.57
CA CYS A 45 -23.60 -0.27 11.12
C CYS A 45 -22.33 -0.05 10.29
N GLY A 46 -22.11 -0.81 9.22
CA GLY A 46 -20.94 -0.63 8.35
C GLY A 46 -19.62 -1.18 8.91
N SER A 47 -19.61 -1.73 10.13
CA SER A 47 -18.44 -2.43 10.68
C SER A 47 -18.04 -3.60 9.79
N TYR A 48 -16.74 -3.87 9.66
CA TYR A 48 -16.21 -4.94 8.82
C TYR A 48 -15.42 -5.98 9.63
N LEU A 49 -15.49 -7.24 9.23
CA LEU A 49 -14.75 -8.33 9.85
C LEU A 49 -13.33 -8.37 9.29
N TYR A 50 -12.34 -8.12 10.14
CA TYR A 50 -10.92 -8.19 9.81
C TYR A 50 -10.19 -9.07 10.82
N GLN A 51 -9.51 -10.12 10.34
CA GLN A 51 -8.76 -11.08 11.17
C GLN A 51 -9.56 -11.64 12.37
N GLY A 52 -10.85 -11.93 12.16
CA GLY A 52 -11.73 -12.48 13.20
C GLY A 52 -12.25 -11.47 14.22
N ARG A 53 -11.99 -10.17 14.02
CA ARG A 53 -12.49 -9.08 14.87
C ARG A 53 -13.33 -8.10 14.05
N TRP A 54 -14.38 -7.57 14.67
CA TRP A 54 -15.19 -6.51 14.08
C TRP A 54 -14.49 -5.16 14.26
N MET A 55 -14.21 -4.50 13.14
CA MET A 55 -13.61 -3.17 13.10
C MET A 55 -14.69 -2.14 12.76
N PRO A 56 -14.69 -0.94 13.38
CA PRO A 56 -15.60 0.14 13.01
C PRO A 56 -15.32 0.63 11.58
N SER A 57 -16.34 1.19 10.94
CA SER A 57 -16.20 1.81 9.62
C SER A 57 -15.26 3.02 9.67
N ALA A 58 -14.51 3.27 8.61
CA ALA A 58 -13.63 4.44 8.51
C ALA A 58 -14.38 5.78 8.51
N GLY A 59 -15.72 5.78 8.51
CA GLY A 59 -16.56 6.96 8.70
C GLY A 59 -16.59 7.48 10.15
N ASP A 60 -16.01 6.75 11.09
CA ASP A 60 -15.94 7.08 12.52
C ASP A 60 -14.54 7.59 12.93
N ILE A 61 -13.81 8.26 12.04
CA ILE A 61 -12.63 9.06 12.44
C ILE A 61 -13.06 10.43 12.97
N SER A 62 -13.77 10.44 14.10
CA SER A 62 -13.78 11.61 14.96
C SER A 62 -12.57 11.50 15.90
N GLU A 63 -11.56 12.32 15.61
CA GLU A 63 -10.52 12.87 16.51
C GLU A 63 -10.22 12.09 17.81
N ALA A 64 -8.99 11.58 17.90
CA ALA A 64 -8.31 11.31 19.17
C ALA A 64 -6.85 11.75 19.09
#